data_AF-A0AA37BG87-F1
#
_entry.id   AF-A0AA37BG87-F1
#
_cell.length_a   1.000
_cell.length_b   1.000
_cell.length_c   1.000
_cell.angle_alpha   90.00
_cell.angle_beta   90.00
_cell.angle_gamma   90.00
#
_symmetry.space_group_name_H-M   'P 1'
#
loop_
_entity.id
_entity.type
_entity.pdbx_description
1 polymer ?
#
loop_
_entity_poly.entity_id
_entity_poly.type
_entity_poly.pdbx_seq_one_letter_code
_entity_poly.pdbx_strand_id
1 'polypeptide(L)'
;MGELRCVDGSCLTVTPVVCRDSVGEPYEVTLELRRDGMPYGTVGERCGWFLARLARGVAEARADRAAGWPDPDDRFPGLPGRSGGEEGGEREEELFAFRYRTRTGLVGGGELRCRLRTIPVWVPGGEGAGRGAPGEWRLTRRAFLEAWGSGGVGLRAVLTSAELGVFVRELVEEAEERLRAQVPGDAARA
;
A
#
# COMPACT_ATOMS: atom_id res chain seq x y z
N MET A 1 -5.73 2.71 -11.55
CA MET A 1 -6.19 3.31 -10.26
C MET A 1 -6.27 2.20 -9.23
N GLY A 2 -6.14 2.48 -7.93
CA GLY A 2 -6.25 1.45 -6.89
C GLY A 2 -7.45 1.69 -5.96
N GLU A 3 -8.23 0.65 -5.67
CA GLU A 3 -9.40 0.75 -4.79
C GLU A 3 -9.26 -0.15 -3.56
N LEU A 4 -9.69 0.36 -2.41
CA LEU A 4 -9.58 -0.33 -1.13
C LEU A 4 -10.90 -0.25 -0.37
N ARG A 5 -11.34 -1.39 0.17
CA ARG A 5 -12.47 -1.43 1.10
C ARG A 5 -11.98 -1.22 2.52
N CYS A 6 -12.52 -0.20 3.18
CA CYS A 6 -12.19 0.14 4.55
C CYS A 6 -13.01 -0.67 5.55
N VAL A 7 -12.52 -0.76 6.78
CA VAL A 7 -13.15 -1.49 7.89
C VAL A 7 -14.52 -0.89 8.26
N ASP A 8 -14.71 0.41 8.05
CA ASP A 8 -16.00 1.09 8.27
C ASP A 8 -17.00 0.89 7.12
N GLY A 9 -16.64 0.09 6.11
CA GLY A 9 -17.47 -0.20 4.93
C GLY A 9 -17.30 0.80 3.78
N SER A 10 -16.58 1.90 3.98
CA SER A 10 -16.32 2.88 2.91
C SER A 10 -15.33 2.37 1.86
N CYS A 11 -15.34 3.00 0.69
CA CYS A 11 -14.37 2.77 -0.38
C CYS A 11 -13.37 3.92 -0.44
N LEU A 12 -12.08 3.60 -0.33
CA LEU A 12 -10.98 4.52 -0.60
C LEU A 12 -10.43 4.25 -1.99
N THR A 13 -10.59 5.22 -2.88
CA THR A 13 -9.96 5.22 -4.20
C THR A 13 -8.67 6.04 -4.15
N VAL A 14 -7.59 5.48 -4.69
CA VAL A 14 -6.28 6.11 -4.80
C VAL A 14 -5.91 6.24 -6.28
N THR A 15 -5.66 7.46 -6.72
CA THR A 15 -5.40 7.77 -8.13
C THR A 15 -4.04 8.46 -8.27
N PRO A 16 -3.10 7.89 -9.04
CA PRO A 16 -1.85 8.59 -9.35
C PRO A 16 -2.12 9.77 -10.28
N VAL A 17 -1.54 10.93 -9.96
CA VAL A 17 -1.65 12.16 -10.74
C VAL A 17 -0.26 12.67 -11.06
N VAL A 18 -0.02 12.90 -12.35
CA VAL A 18 1.25 13.43 -12.84
C VAL A 18 1.27 14.93 -12.61
N CYS A 19 2.28 15.42 -11.89
CA CYS A 19 2.50 16.85 -11.72
C CYS A 19 3.47 17.35 -12.79
N ARG A 20 3.19 18.55 -13.30
CA ARG A 20 3.91 19.18 -14.39
C ARG A 20 4.61 20.44 -13.93
N ASP A 21 5.78 20.69 -14.50
CA ASP A 21 6.48 21.94 -14.29
C ASP A 21 5.84 23.08 -15.11
N SER A 22 6.46 24.26 -15.07
CA SER A 22 5.97 25.44 -15.80
C SER A 22 6.04 25.30 -17.33
N VAL A 23 6.78 24.33 -17.85
CA VAL A 23 6.89 24.06 -19.30
C VAL A 23 6.04 22.87 -19.73
N GLY A 24 5.32 22.25 -18.80
CA GLY A 24 4.39 21.17 -19.06
C GLY A 24 5.01 19.77 -18.99
N GLU A 25 6.29 19.67 -18.63
CA GLU A 25 7.00 18.40 -18.52
C GLU A 25 6.62 17.68 -17.21
N PRO A 26 6.33 16.36 -17.27
CA PRO A 26 6.01 15.59 -16.09
C PRO A 26 7.25 15.39 -15.22
N TYR A 27 7.22 15.87 -13.98
CA TYR A 27 8.38 15.79 -13.07
C TYR A 27 8.16 14.87 -11.87
N GLU A 28 6.90 14.58 -11.49
CA GLU A 28 6.58 13.67 -10.40
C GLU A 28 5.17 13.08 -10.49
N VAL A 29 4.91 12.10 -9.63
CA VAL A 29 3.59 11.53 -9.40
C VAL A 29 3.19 11.79 -7.95
N THR A 30 2.00 12.34 -7.76
CA THR A 30 1.28 12.44 -6.47
C THR A 30 0.09 11.48 -6.46
N LEU A 31 -0.55 11.29 -5.31
CA LEU A 31 -1.74 10.45 -5.15
C LEU A 31 -2.91 11.32 -4.71
N GLU A 32 -3.99 11.29 -5.48
CA GLU A 32 -5.29 11.80 -5.05
C GLU A 32 -6.08 10.69 -4.35
N LEU A 33 -6.67 11.03 -3.22
CA LEU A 33 -7.48 10.15 -2.39
C LEU A 33 -8.94 10.58 -2.51
N ARG A 34 -9.83 9.61 -2.73
CA ARG A 34 -11.29 9.81 -2.69
C ARG A 34 -11.94 8.81 -1.75
N ARG A 35 -12.86 9.27 -0.91
CA ARG A 35 -13.71 8.44 -0.06
C ARG A 35 -15.09 8.39 -0.67
N ASP A 36 -15.56 7.21 -1.04
CA ASP A 36 -16.90 7.01 -1.64
C ASP A 36 -17.15 7.97 -2.82
N GLY A 37 -16.10 8.19 -3.63
CA GLY A 37 -16.10 9.12 -4.78
C GLY A 37 -15.81 10.59 -4.45
N MET A 38 -15.91 11.01 -3.18
CA MET A 38 -15.69 12.39 -2.74
C MET A 38 -14.20 12.68 -2.48
N PRO A 39 -13.69 13.87 -2.85
CA PRO A 39 -12.30 14.26 -2.56
C PRO A 39 -11.98 14.14 -1.07
N TYR A 40 -10.90 13.45 -0.75
CA TYR A 40 -10.49 13.15 0.62
C TYR A 40 -9.12 13.75 0.97
N GLY A 41 -8.19 13.77 0.01
CA GLY A 41 -6.90 14.43 0.18
C GLY A 41 -5.95 14.20 -0.99
N THR A 42 -4.78 14.82 -0.93
CA THR A 42 -3.69 14.61 -1.88
C THR A 42 -2.41 14.33 -1.09
N VAL A 43 -1.65 13.30 -1.47
CA VAL A 43 -0.47 12.83 -0.72
C VAL A 43 0.65 12.39 -1.65
N GLY A 44 1.84 12.18 -1.10
CA GLY A 44 2.88 11.40 -1.78
C GLY A 44 3.56 12.12 -2.92
N GLU A 45 4.07 13.33 -2.68
CA GLU A 45 5.01 13.96 -3.60
C GLU A 45 6.17 13.00 -3.91
N ARG A 46 6.47 12.81 -5.20
CA ARG A 46 7.56 11.96 -5.69
C ARG A 46 7.45 10.49 -5.26
N CYS A 47 6.24 9.98 -5.04
CA CYS A 47 6.05 8.61 -4.53
C CYS A 47 6.21 7.50 -5.58
N GLY A 48 6.24 7.81 -6.88
CA GLY A 48 6.24 6.82 -7.96
C GLY A 48 7.34 5.75 -7.84
N TRP A 49 8.57 6.16 -7.55
CA TRP A 49 9.68 5.21 -7.34
C TRP A 49 9.46 4.32 -6.10
N PHE A 50 8.91 4.88 -5.02
CA PHE A 50 8.60 4.12 -3.82
C PHE A 50 7.52 3.07 -4.08
N LEU A 51 6.47 3.42 -4.85
CA LEU A 51 5.42 2.48 -5.25
C LEU A 51 5.98 1.33 -6.10
N ALA A 52 6.78 1.64 -7.12
CA ALA A 52 7.41 0.63 -7.97
C ALA A 52 8.33 -0.32 -7.17
N ARG A 53 9.13 0.25 -6.26
CA ARG A 53 9.99 -0.53 -5.36
C ARG A 53 9.17 -1.41 -4.42
N LEU A 54 8.06 -0.91 -3.87
CA LEU A 54 7.18 -1.67 -2.99
C LEU A 54 6.48 -2.81 -3.72
N ALA A 55 5.94 -2.56 -4.92
CA ALA A 55 5.32 -3.60 -5.75
C ALA A 55 6.28 -4.77 -5.99
N ARG A 56 7.53 -4.45 -6.38
CA ARG A 56 8.58 -5.45 -6.56
C ARG A 56 8.90 -6.20 -5.28
N GLY A 57 9.08 -5.49 -4.16
CA GLY A 57 9.37 -6.12 -2.87
C GLY A 57 8.26 -7.06 -2.39
N VAL A 58 6.98 -6.71 -2.60
CA VAL A 58 5.85 -7.58 -2.27
C VAL A 58 5.83 -8.82 -3.17
N ALA A 59 6.10 -8.68 -4.46
CA ALA A 59 6.19 -9.81 -5.38
C ALA A 59 7.34 -10.77 -5.01
N GLU A 60 8.53 -10.22 -4.72
CA GLU A 60 9.70 -10.98 -4.27
C GLU A 60 9.41 -11.73 -2.95
N ALA A 61 8.83 -11.04 -1.96
CA ALA A 61 8.50 -11.66 -0.66
C ALA A 61 7.48 -12.80 -0.78
N ARG A 62 6.47 -12.66 -1.66
CA ARG A 62 5.48 -13.72 -1.90
C ARG A 62 6.06 -14.92 -2.62
N ALA A 63 6.99 -14.70 -3.55
CA ALA A 63 7.66 -15.75 -4.30
C ALA A 63 8.65 -16.55 -3.43
N ASP A 64 9.22 -15.92 -2.40
CA ASP A 64 10.14 -16.57 -1.47
C ASP A 64 9.42 -17.64 -0.63
N ARG A 65 9.69 -18.91 -0.95
CA ARG A 65 9.18 -20.08 -0.21
C ARG A 65 9.99 -20.38 1.05
N ALA A 66 11.17 -19.79 1.19
CA ALA A 66 12.01 -19.91 2.38
C ALA A 66 11.66 -18.86 3.45
N ALA A 67 10.84 -17.87 3.11
CA ALA A 67 10.26 -16.95 4.08
C ALA A 67 9.51 -17.76 5.15
N GLY A 68 9.87 -17.58 6.43
CA GLY A 68 9.35 -18.35 7.57
C GLY A 68 7.86 -18.23 7.87
N TRP A 69 7.06 -17.67 6.94
CA TRP A 69 5.61 -17.56 7.00
C TRP A 69 4.94 -18.68 6.17
N PRO A 70 4.22 -19.60 6.82
CA PRO A 70 3.57 -20.72 6.14
C PRO A 70 2.55 -20.26 5.09
N ASP A 71 1.74 -19.24 5.42
CA ASP A 71 0.75 -18.65 4.54
C ASP A 71 1.42 -17.65 3.58
N PRO A 72 1.29 -17.81 2.25
CA PRO A 72 1.75 -16.82 1.26
C PRO A 72 1.19 -15.41 1.50
N ASP A 73 -0.01 -15.29 2.07
CA ASP A 73 -0.68 -14.01 2.34
C ASP A 73 -0.12 -13.26 3.55
N ASP A 74 0.72 -13.94 4.35
CA ASP A 74 1.49 -13.34 5.44
C ASP A 74 2.90 -12.91 5.02
N ARG A 75 3.30 -13.16 3.77
CA ARG A 75 4.64 -12.84 3.26
C ARG A 75 4.72 -11.41 2.75
N PHE A 76 5.32 -10.54 3.56
CA PHE A 76 5.56 -9.13 3.22
C PHE A 76 7.07 -8.83 3.14
N PRO A 77 7.47 -7.82 2.35
CA PRO A 77 8.87 -7.41 2.29
C PRO A 77 9.35 -6.94 3.67
N GLY A 78 10.56 -7.37 4.06
CA GLY A 78 11.29 -6.77 5.17
C GLY A 78 12.08 -5.57 4.68
N LEU A 79 12.11 -4.47 5.46
CA LEU A 79 12.98 -3.34 5.15
C LEU A 79 14.46 -3.82 5.13
N PRO A 80 15.27 -3.42 4.13
CA PRO A 80 16.70 -3.75 4.14
C PRO A 80 17.34 -3.09 5.35
N GLY A 81 17.84 -3.90 6.29
CA GLY A 81 18.56 -3.44 7.48
C GLY A 81 18.04 -3.95 8.84
N ARG A 82 16.99 -4.77 8.88
CA ARG A 82 16.60 -5.49 10.12
C ARG A 82 16.41 -6.99 9.88
N SER A 83 17.46 -7.59 9.32
CA SER A 83 17.71 -9.02 9.42
C SER A 83 18.50 -9.23 10.72
N GLY A 84 17.81 -9.51 11.81
CA GLY A 84 18.44 -9.78 13.10
C GLY A 84 17.38 -10.25 14.07
N GLY A 85 17.36 -11.56 14.31
CA GLY A 85 16.53 -12.14 15.35
C GLY A 85 16.91 -11.54 16.69
N GLU A 86 15.92 -11.10 17.45
CA GLU A 86 16.02 -10.80 18.87
C GLU A 86 14.59 -10.78 19.42
N GLU A 87 14.44 -11.46 20.55
CA GLU A 87 13.21 -11.79 21.23
C GLU A 87 12.40 -10.53 21.63
N GLY A 88 11.08 -10.64 21.57
CA GLY A 88 10.16 -9.81 22.35
C GLY A 88 10.00 -8.35 21.89
N GLY A 89 9.05 -8.12 20.97
CA GLY A 89 8.48 -6.79 20.80
C GLY A 89 7.77 -6.62 19.46
N GLU A 90 6.47 -6.36 19.53
CA GLU A 90 5.58 -5.94 18.45
C GLU A 90 6.10 -4.65 17.77
N ARG A 91 7.13 -4.75 16.94
CA ARG A 91 7.56 -3.62 16.12
C ARG A 91 6.68 -3.57 14.88
N GLU A 92 5.72 -2.68 14.90
CA GLU A 92 5.03 -2.23 13.68
C GLU A 92 6.08 -1.84 12.65
N GLU A 93 6.14 -2.57 11.53
CA GLU A 93 7.05 -2.23 10.43
C GLU A 93 6.29 -1.32 9.45
N GLU A 94 6.76 -0.09 9.27
CA GLU A 94 6.18 0.83 8.31
C GLU A 94 6.72 0.55 6.90
N LEU A 95 5.82 0.20 5.97
CA LEU A 95 6.17 -0.01 4.57
C LEU A 95 6.32 1.32 3.83
N PHE A 96 5.43 2.27 4.12
CA PHE A 96 5.52 3.64 3.63
C PHE A 96 4.64 4.58 4.46
N ALA A 97 4.98 5.87 4.42
CA ALA A 97 4.12 6.96 4.87
C ALA A 97 4.24 8.13 3.89
N PHE A 98 3.17 8.35 3.11
CA PHE A 98 3.04 9.46 2.19
C PHE A 98 2.24 10.57 2.83
N ARG A 99 2.78 11.78 2.84
CA ARG A 99 2.15 12.96 3.44
C ARG A 99 2.03 14.06 2.40
N TYR A 100 1.02 14.89 2.53
CA TYR A 100 0.99 16.17 1.84
C TYR A 100 2.05 17.09 2.44
N ARG A 101 2.91 17.66 1.59
CA ARG A 101 3.82 18.74 2.00
C ARG A 101 3.36 20.01 1.31
N THR A 102 3.07 21.04 2.10
CA THR A 102 2.98 22.40 1.56
C THR A 102 4.41 22.93 1.36
N ARG A 103 4.62 23.90 0.45
CA ARG A 103 5.91 24.60 0.30
C ARG A 103 6.43 25.21 1.61
N THR A 104 5.56 25.44 2.59
CA THR A 104 5.89 25.99 3.92
C THR A 104 6.09 24.93 5.00
N GLY A 105 6.00 23.64 4.66
CA GLY A 105 6.26 22.53 5.61
C GLY A 105 5.15 22.28 6.64
N LEU A 106 4.00 22.97 6.57
CA LEU A 106 2.84 22.63 7.40
C LEU A 106 2.17 21.36 6.85
N VAL A 107 2.17 20.31 7.68
CA VAL A 107 1.46 19.05 7.46
C VAL A 107 -0.03 19.29 7.73
N GLY A 108 -0.85 19.36 6.68
CA GLY A 108 -2.29 19.60 6.85
C GLY A 108 -3.21 19.13 5.72
N GLY A 109 -2.68 18.52 4.65
CA GLY A 109 -3.48 18.17 3.45
C GLY A 109 -3.83 16.69 3.29
N GLY A 110 -3.25 15.81 4.10
CA GLY A 110 -3.55 14.38 4.13
C GLY A 110 -2.34 13.49 4.41
N GLU A 111 -2.59 12.28 4.89
CA GLU A 111 -1.59 11.22 5.10
C GLU A 111 -2.16 9.90 4.56
N LEU A 112 -1.32 9.11 3.90
CA LEU A 112 -1.57 7.72 3.53
C LEU A 112 -0.37 6.90 4.01
N ARG A 113 -0.59 6.00 4.96
CA ARG A 113 0.49 5.17 5.54
C ARG A 113 0.12 3.71 5.52
N CYS A 114 1.11 2.85 5.44
CA CYS A 114 0.94 1.41 5.48
C CYS A 114 1.90 0.81 6.50
N ARG A 115 1.34 0.09 7.48
CA ARG A 115 2.11 -0.60 8.52
C ARG A 115 1.78 -2.07 8.56
N LEU A 116 2.78 -2.88 8.86
CA LEU A 116 2.61 -4.30 9.09
C LEU A 116 2.39 -4.56 10.56
N ARG A 117 1.40 -5.39 10.86
CA ARG A 117 1.19 -5.94 12.20
C ARG A 117 1.08 -7.44 12.11
N THR A 118 1.65 -8.10 13.10
CA THR A 118 1.44 -9.52 13.36
C THR A 118 0.35 -9.63 14.43
N ILE A 119 -0.73 -10.33 14.13
CA ILE A 119 -1.88 -10.47 15.02
C ILE A 119 -2.22 -11.96 15.23
N PRO A 120 -2.59 -12.36 16.44
CA PRO A 120 -3.13 -13.70 16.68
C PRO A 120 -4.57 -13.78 16.15
N VAL A 121 -4.86 -14.86 15.43
CA VAL A 121 -6.19 -15.18 14.90
C VAL A 121 -6.54 -16.60 15.33
N TRP A 122 -7.76 -16.77 15.83
CA TRP A 122 -8.30 -18.09 16.11
C TRP A 122 -8.78 -18.72 14.82
N VAL A 123 -8.23 -19.88 14.47
CA VAL A 123 -8.71 -20.70 13.36
C VAL A 123 -9.60 -21.79 13.93
N PRO A 124 -10.92 -21.76 13.68
CA PRO A 124 -11.81 -22.82 14.14
C PRO A 124 -11.42 -24.16 13.53
N GLY A 125 -11.51 -25.24 14.31
CA GLY A 125 -11.37 -26.60 13.79
C GLY A 125 -12.52 -26.89 12.81
N GLY A 126 -12.18 -27.29 11.58
CA GLY A 126 -13.16 -27.55 10.52
C GLY A 126 -13.51 -29.04 10.39
N GLU A 127 -14.64 -29.32 9.72
CA GLU A 127 -15.12 -30.69 9.44
C GLU A 127 -14.13 -31.56 8.66
N GLY A 128 -13.16 -30.96 7.96
CA GLY A 128 -12.11 -31.64 7.19
C GLY A 128 -10.88 -32.08 8.00
N ALA A 129 -10.72 -31.64 9.25
CA ALA A 129 -9.63 -32.04 10.14
C ALA A 129 -9.97 -33.26 11.01
N GLY A 130 -11.08 -33.94 10.69
CA GLY A 130 -11.73 -34.91 11.57
C GLY A 130 -12.77 -34.21 12.45
N ARG A 131 -13.94 -34.83 12.58
CA ARG A 131 -15.05 -34.31 13.39
C ARG A 131 -14.57 -34.08 14.84
N GLY A 132 -14.56 -32.83 15.31
CA GLY A 132 -14.16 -32.48 16.67
C GLY A 132 -12.69 -32.05 16.86
N ALA A 133 -11.94 -31.79 15.79
CA ALA A 133 -10.62 -31.18 15.92
C ALA A 133 -10.73 -29.83 16.66
N PRO A 134 -9.91 -29.58 17.71
CA PRO A 134 -9.89 -28.29 18.37
C PRO A 134 -9.40 -27.22 17.41
N GLY A 135 -9.93 -26.00 17.53
CA GLY A 135 -9.34 -24.85 16.85
C GLY A 135 -7.95 -24.55 17.38
N GLU A 136 -7.20 -23.74 16.65
CA GLU A 136 -5.85 -23.33 17.04
C GLU A 136 -5.62 -21.85 16.82
N TRP A 137 -4.77 -21.27 17.66
CA TRP A 137 -4.28 -19.91 17.45
C TRP A 137 -3.18 -19.92 16.41
N ARG A 138 -3.30 -19.03 15.41
CA ARG A 138 -2.25 -18.78 14.42
C ARG A 138 -1.87 -17.31 14.44
N LEU A 139 -0.58 -17.03 14.27
CA LEU A 139 -0.12 -15.68 13.98
C LEU A 139 -0.31 -15.41 12.49
N THR A 140 -0.89 -14.26 12.16
CA THR A 140 -1.03 -13.78 10.78
C THR A 140 -0.41 -12.40 10.67
N ARG A 141 0.06 -12.04 9.49
CA ARG A 141 0.64 -10.73 9.21
C ARG A 141 -0.26 -9.96 8.27
N ARG A 142 -0.59 -8.71 8.59
CA ARG A 142 -1.49 -7.87 7.77
C ARG A 142 -0.92 -6.49 7.57
N ALA A 143 -1.19 -5.93 6.39
CA ALA A 143 -0.92 -4.55 6.06
C ALA A 143 -2.12 -3.67 6.43
N PHE A 144 -1.91 -2.79 7.40
CA PHE A 144 -2.85 -1.77 7.83
C PHE A 144 -2.56 -0.51 7.02
N LEU A 145 -3.38 -0.29 6.00
CA LEU A 145 -3.32 0.92 5.19
C LEU A 145 -4.30 1.92 5.75
N GLU A 146 -3.77 3.03 6.24
CA GLU A 146 -4.54 4.06 6.91
C GLU A 146 -4.41 5.38 6.17
N ALA A 147 -5.51 6.13 6.08
CA ALA A 147 -5.56 7.39 5.37
C ALA A 147 -6.25 8.48 6.20
N TRP A 148 -5.68 9.66 6.27
CA TRP A 148 -6.28 10.86 6.86
C TRP A 148 -6.45 11.92 5.80
N GLY A 149 -7.66 12.44 5.69
CA GLY A 149 -7.97 13.63 4.89
C GLY A 149 -7.97 14.90 5.74
N SER A 150 -8.24 16.03 5.09
CA SER A 150 -8.38 17.34 5.77
C SER A 150 -9.57 17.40 6.75
N GLY A 151 -10.54 16.50 6.62
CA GLY A 151 -11.73 16.41 7.48
C GLY A 151 -11.53 15.69 8.82
N GLY A 152 -10.33 15.18 9.12
CA GLY A 152 -9.99 14.58 10.43
C GLY A 152 -10.55 13.18 10.72
N VAL A 153 -11.53 12.69 9.96
CA VAL A 153 -11.97 11.29 10.00
C VAL A 153 -10.89 10.45 9.34
N GLY A 154 -10.37 9.42 10.02
CA GLY A 154 -9.39 8.48 9.46
C GLY A 154 -10.06 7.26 8.84
N LEU A 155 -9.47 6.74 7.77
CA LEU A 155 -9.86 5.50 7.11
C LEU A 155 -8.81 4.42 7.35
N ARG A 156 -9.23 3.16 7.35
CA ARG A 156 -8.34 2.01 7.49
C ARG A 156 -8.84 0.86 6.62
N ALA A 157 -7.95 0.34 5.78
CA ALA A 157 -8.08 -0.95 5.12
C ALA A 157 -7.06 -1.93 5.73
N VAL A 158 -7.42 -3.21 5.78
CA VAL A 158 -6.54 -4.28 6.27
C VAL A 158 -6.37 -5.27 5.13
N LEU A 159 -5.13 -5.48 4.71
CA LEU A 159 -4.79 -6.19 3.50
C LEU A 159 -3.88 -7.39 3.79
N THR A 160 -4.07 -8.47 3.06
CA THR A 160 -3.07 -9.52 2.87
C THR A 160 -1.93 -9.02 1.99
N SER A 161 -0.83 -9.78 1.89
CA SER A 161 0.24 -9.44 0.96
C SER A 161 -0.19 -9.55 -0.49
N ALA A 162 -1.16 -10.43 -0.81
CA ALA A 162 -1.75 -10.54 -2.14
C ALA A 162 -2.49 -9.25 -2.51
N GLU A 163 -3.40 -8.82 -1.64
CA GLU A 163 -4.23 -7.63 -1.84
C GLU A 163 -3.36 -6.37 -1.93
N LEU A 164 -2.37 -6.23 -1.04
CA LEU A 164 -1.39 -5.15 -1.13
C LEU A 164 -0.62 -5.20 -2.45
N GLY A 165 -0.19 -6.38 -2.89
CA GLY A 165 0.55 -6.56 -4.14
C GLY A 165 -0.26 -6.15 -5.37
N VAL A 166 -1.54 -6.54 -5.43
CA VAL A 166 -2.47 -6.12 -6.48
C VAL A 166 -2.63 -4.61 -6.47
N PHE A 167 -2.98 -4.04 -5.30
CA PHE A 167 -3.21 -2.60 -5.16
C PHE A 167 -2.01 -1.75 -5.61
N VAL A 168 -0.79 -2.07 -5.13
CA VAL A 168 0.40 -1.28 -5.47
C VAL A 168 0.77 -1.46 -6.93
N ARG A 169 0.60 -2.67 -7.51
CA ARG A 169 0.85 -2.91 -8.94
C ARG A 169 -0.10 -2.07 -9.81
N GLU A 170 -1.39 -2.07 -9.53
CA GLU A 170 -2.38 -1.27 -10.28
C GLU A 170 -2.11 0.23 -10.20
N LEU A 171 -1.59 0.72 -9.07
CA LEU A 171 -1.14 2.10 -8.94
C LEU A 171 0.08 2.41 -9.81
N VAL A 172 1.05 1.49 -9.87
CA VAL A 172 2.25 1.66 -10.69
C VAL A 172 1.89 1.62 -12.18
N GLU A 173 1.09 0.66 -12.62
CA GLU A 173 0.66 0.53 -14.01
C GLU A 173 -0.09 1.78 -14.48
N GLU A 174 -1.03 2.29 -13.68
CA GLU A 174 -1.74 3.54 -13.99
C GLU A 174 -0.80 4.75 -14.01
N ALA A 175 0.14 4.84 -13.06
CA ALA A 175 1.11 5.93 -13.05
C ALA A 175 1.98 5.94 -14.32
N GLU A 176 2.45 4.76 -14.74
CA GLU A 176 3.22 4.60 -15.97
C GLU A 176 2.39 4.90 -17.22
N GLU A 177 1.15 4.43 -17.29
CA GLU A 177 0.24 4.74 -18.40
C GLU A 177 0.02 6.25 -18.52
N ARG A 178 -0.25 6.93 -17.41
CA ARG A 178 -0.39 8.39 -17.39
C ARG A 178 0.89 9.08 -17.84
N LEU A 179 2.06 8.61 -17.44
CA LEU A 179 3.33 9.18 -17.90
C LEU A 179 3.53 8.94 -19.41
N ARG A 180 3.21 7.75 -19.94
CA ARG A 180 3.35 7.39 -21.36
C ARG A 180 2.37 8.12 -22.28
N ALA A 181 1.10 8.22 -21.89
CA ALA A 181 0.07 8.96 -22.63
C ALA A 181 0.39 10.45 -22.79
N GLN A 182 1.41 10.93 -22.08
CA GLN A 182 1.82 12.32 -22.04
C GLN A 182 3.13 12.62 -22.77
N VAL A 183 3.88 11.60 -23.24
CA VAL A 183 4.98 11.81 -24.21
C VAL A 183 4.33 11.95 -25.59
N PRO A 184 4.29 13.15 -26.21
CA PRO A 184 3.87 13.25 -27.60
C PRO A 184 4.83 12.39 -28.42
N GLY A 185 4.29 11.58 -29.33
CA GLY A 185 5.13 10.84 -30.26
C GLY A 185 6.03 11.79 -31.03
N ASP A 186 7.32 11.81 -30.68
CA ASP A 186 8.39 12.40 -31.47
C ASP A 186 8.67 11.49 -32.68
N ALA A 187 7.65 11.30 -33.51
CA ALA A 187 7.67 10.46 -34.70
C ALA A 187 6.84 11.07 -35.84
N ALA A 188 6.85 12.40 -35.96
CA ALA A 188 6.31 13.10 -37.12
C ALA A 188 7.06 14.40 -37.39
N ARG A 189 8.37 14.31 -37.67
CA ARG A 189 9.17 15.30 -38.41
C ARG A 189 10.58 14.76 -38.67
N ALA A 190 10.71 13.96 -39.72
CA ALA A 190 11.91 13.82 -40.52
C ALA A 190 11.47 13.69 -41.98
#